data_AF-A0A920MEB8-F1
#
_entry.id   AF-A0A920MEB8-F1
#
_cell.length_a   1.000
_cell.length_b   1.000
_cell.length_c   1.000
_cell.angle_alpha   90.00
_cell.angle_beta   90.00
_cell.angle_gamma   90.00
#
_symmetry.space_group_name_H-M   'P 1'
#
loop_
_entity.id
_entity.type
_entity.pdbx_description
1 polymer ?
#
loop_
_entity_poly.entity_id
_entity_poly.type
_entity_poly.pdbx_seq_one_letter_code
_entity_poly.pdbx_strand_id
1 'polypeptide(L)' 'MRPNLPSVRRKVRTANRVDLVFGSNSQLRAIAEVYASDDSKEKFVSDFVAAWNKVMNADLT' A
#
# COMPACT_ATOMS: atom_id res chain seq x y z
N MET A 1 -26.82 -11.62 -28.81
CA MET A 1 -25.54 -12.31 -28.56
C MET A 1 -24.40 -11.33 -28.80
N ARG A 2 -23.60 -10.98 -27.78
CA ARG A 2 -22.37 -10.19 -27.98
C ARG A 2 -21.21 -11.15 -28.29
N PRO A 3 -20.37 -10.88 -29.30
CA PRO A 3 -19.26 -11.77 -29.64
C PRO A 3 -18.20 -11.75 -28.53
N ASN A 4 -17.65 -12.92 -28.25
CA ASN A 4 -16.64 -13.15 -27.22
C ASN A 4 -15.30 -12.57 -27.70
N LEU A 5 -15.02 -11.31 -27.34
CA LEU A 5 -13.72 -10.66 -27.60
C LEU A 5 -12.66 -11.28 -26.67
N PRO A 6 -11.46 -11.63 -27.18
CA PRO A 6 -10.38 -12.10 -26.32
C PRO A 6 -10.07 -11.03 -25.29
N SER A 7 -10.01 -11.41 -24.02
CA SER A 7 -9.74 -10.52 -22.89
C SER A 7 -8.29 -10.00 -22.99
N VAL A 8 -8.09 -8.93 -23.75
CA VAL A 8 -6.81 -8.22 -23.82
C VAL A 8 -6.51 -7.71 -22.40
N ARG A 9 -5.50 -8.27 -21.73
CA ARG A 9 -5.08 -7.78 -20.41
C ARG A 9 -4.54 -6.35 -20.58
N ARG A 10 -5.38 -5.36 -20.27
CA ARG A 10 -4.98 -3.95 -20.20
C ARG A 10 -4.06 -3.76 -19.00
N LYS A 11 -2.92 -3.09 -19.19
CA LYS A 11 -2.04 -2.65 -18.10
C LYS A 11 -2.82 -1.71 -17.17
N VAL A 12 -3.03 -2.12 -15.91
CA VAL A 12 -3.80 -1.34 -14.92
C VAL A 12 -2.89 -0.40 -14.11
N ARG A 13 -1.73 -0.88 -13.65
CA ARG A 13 -0.72 -0.13 -12.86
C ARG A 13 0.69 -0.66 -13.13
N THR A 14 1.70 0.08 -12.65
CA THR A 14 3.12 -0.35 -12.58
C THR A 14 3.55 -0.28 -11.12
N ALA A 15 4.38 -1.21 -10.67
CA ALA A 15 4.91 -1.28 -9.31
C ALA A 15 6.30 -1.94 -9.34
N ASN A 16 7.16 -1.61 -8.38
CA ASN A 16 8.47 -2.23 -8.20
C ASN A 16 8.42 -3.27 -7.05
N ARG A 17 9.57 -3.88 -6.73
CA ARG A 17 9.64 -4.87 -5.64
C ARG A 17 9.33 -4.28 -4.26
N VAL A 18 9.67 -3.01 -4.01
CA VAL A 18 9.41 -2.37 -2.71
C VAL A 18 7.92 -2.08 -2.50
N ASP A 19 7.14 -1.95 -3.57
CA ASP A 19 5.68 -1.88 -3.49
C ASP A 19 5.07 -3.27 -3.29
N LEU A 20 5.51 -4.25 -4.10
CA LEU A 20 4.92 -5.59 -4.15
C LEU A 20 5.20 -6.44 -2.90
N VAL A 21 6.24 -6.12 -2.13
CA VAL A 21 6.58 -6.84 -0.90
C VAL A 21 5.45 -6.75 0.14
N PHE A 22 4.71 -5.64 0.19
CA PHE A 22 3.58 -5.45 1.09
C PHE A 22 2.41 -6.40 0.81
N GLY A 23 2.25 -6.88 -0.43
CA GLY A 23 1.22 -7.84 -0.79
C GLY A 23 1.67 -9.31 -0.77
N SER A 24 2.99 -9.56 -0.77
CA SER A 24 3.57 -10.91 -0.93
C SER A 24 4.20 -11.48 0.34
N ASN A 25 4.55 -10.65 1.32
CA ASN A 25 4.97 -11.08 2.65
C ASN A 25 3.77 -11.08 3.62
N SER A 26 3.55 -12.18 4.36
CA SER A 26 2.37 -12.35 5.22
C SER A 26 2.29 -11.33 6.36
N GLN A 27 3.42 -10.95 6.96
CA GLN A 27 3.46 -9.96 8.04
C GLN A 27 3.18 -8.56 7.51
N LEU A 28 3.83 -8.18 6.40
CA LEU A 28 3.62 -6.87 5.78
C LEU A 28 2.20 -6.72 5.21
N ARG A 29 1.62 -7.81 4.69
CA ARG A 29 0.24 -7.83 4.20
C ARG A 29 -0.77 -7.57 5.32
N ALA A 30 -0.59 -8.20 6.48
CA ALA A 30 -1.45 -7.95 7.63
C ALA A 30 -1.44 -6.46 8.05
N ILE A 31 -0.27 -5.81 8.00
CA ILE A 31 -0.14 -4.37 8.28
C ILE A 31 -0.84 -3.54 7.19
N ALA A 32 -0.63 -3.88 5.92
CA ALA A 32 -1.24 -3.19 4.78
C ALA A 32 -2.78 -3.28 4.81
N GLU A 33 -3.33 -4.42 5.23
CA GLU A 33 -4.79 -4.64 5.36
C GLU A 33 -5.42 -3.76 6.46
N VAL A 34 -4.71 -3.54 7.58
CA VAL A 34 -5.16 -2.57 8.60
C VAL A 34 -5.27 -1.19 7.98
N TYR A 35 -4.25 -0.71 7.28
CA TYR A 35 -4.28 0.64 6.68
C TYR A 35 -5.22 0.77 5.47
N ALA A 36 -5.58 -0.34 4.82
CA ALA A 36 -6.50 -0.36 3.69
C ALA A 36 -7.98 -0.52 4.09
N SER A 37 -8.28 -0.71 5.38
CA SER A 37 -9.65 -0.80 5.89
C SER A 37 -10.40 0.54 5.77
N ASP A 38 -11.71 0.50 5.52
CA ASP A 38 -12.53 1.68 5.19
C ASP A 38 -12.49 2.77 6.28
N ASP A 39 -12.30 2.40 7.54
CA ASP A 39 -12.25 3.28 8.71
C ASP A 39 -10.83 3.75 9.08
N SER A 40 -9.80 3.28 8.38
CA SER A 40 -8.41 3.43 8.80
C SER A 40 -7.67 4.60 8.15
N LYS A 41 -8.37 5.44 7.37
CA LYS A 41 -7.78 6.59 6.68
C LYS A 41 -7.13 7.60 7.63
N GLU A 42 -7.83 7.99 8.69
CA GLU A 42 -7.32 8.96 9.67
C GLU A 42 -6.14 8.40 10.45
N LYS A 43 -6.21 7.12 10.83
CA LYS A 43 -5.12 6.38 11.45
C LYS A 43 -3.89 6.34 10.54
N PHE A 44 -4.05 6.02 9.26
CA PHE A 44 -2.95 5.99 8.30
C PHE A 44 -2.24 7.34 8.22
N VAL A 45 -3.01 8.44 8.11
CA VAL A 45 -2.44 9.79 8.04
C VAL A 45 -1.68 10.13 9.32
N SER A 46 -2.28 9.87 10.49
CA SER A 46 -1.65 10.15 11.79
C SER A 46 -0.35 9.36 11.98
N ASP A 47 -0.37 8.06 11.71
CA ASP A 47 0.80 7.18 11.84
C ASP A 47 1.91 7.57 10.85
N PHE A 48 1.54 7.94 9.61
CA PHE A 48 2.50 8.39 8.61
C PHE A 48 3.21 9.68 9.05
N VAL A 49 2.47 10.67 9.56
CA VAL A 49 3.04 11.92 10.07
C VAL A 49 3.95 11.65 11.28
N ALA A 50 3.54 10.78 12.20
CA ALA A 50 4.36 10.40 13.35
C ALA A 50 5.67 9.71 12.91
N ALA A 51 5.60 8.79 11.95
CA ALA A 51 6.78 8.12 11.40
C ALA A 51 7.72 9.10 10.68
N TRP A 52 7.17 10.02 9.88
CA TRP A 52 7.94 11.07 9.21
C TRP A 52 8.67 11.96 10.22
N ASN A 53 7.94 12.48 11.21
CA ASN A 53 8.52 13.31 12.27
C ASN A 53 9.62 12.56 13.02
N LYS A 54 9.43 11.26 13.30
CA LYS A 54 10.45 10.43 13.95
C LYS A 54 11.73 10.37 13.12
N VAL A 55 11.64 10.14 11.82
CA VAL A 55 12.82 10.09 10.93
C VAL A 55 13.51 11.46 10.87
N MET A 56 12.76 12.55 10.82
CA MET A 56 13.33 13.90 10.76
C MET A 56 14.06 14.33 12.04
N ASN A 57 13.74 13.72 13.18
CA ASN A 57 14.42 14.00 14.45
C ASN A 57 15.41 12.89 14.85
N ALA A 58 15.66 11.90 14.00
CA ALA A 58 16.47 10.73 14.35
C ALA A 58 17.94 11.07 14.66
N ASP A 59 18.46 12.17 14.12
CA ASP A 59 19.82 12.66 14.38
C ASP A 59 19.88 13.69 15.52
N LEU A 60 18.74 14.05 16.11
CA LEU A 60 18.63 15.01 17.22
C LEU A 60 18.62 14.33 18.60
N THR A 61 19.05 13.06 18.67
CA THR A 61 19.11 12.25 19.92
C THR A 61 20.53 11.78 20.19
#